data_AF-A0AAE2TI09-F1
#
_entry.id   AF-A0AAE2TI09-F1
#
_cell.length_a   1.000
_cell.length_b   1.000
_cell.length_c   1.000
_cell.angle_alpha   90.00
_cell.angle_beta   90.00
_cell.angle_gamma   90.00
#
_symmetry.space_group_name_H-M   'P 1'
#
loop_
_entity.id
_entity.type
_entity.pdbx_description
1 polymer ?
#
loop_
_entity_poly.entity_id
_entity_poly.type
_entity_poly.pdbx_seq_one_letter_code
_entity_poly.pdbx_strand_id
1 'polypeptide(L)'
;MTCCLVRDLLPLYIEGDCETETERYISRHLDTCGECKRVYHMMKEPLDFGEAEMKAPDGYEDEERRFQERYYGRLLTNAACMFGAVFLIMLALKLLN
;
A
#
# COMPACT_ATOMS: atom_id res chain seq x y z
N MET A 1 -9.91 -23.65 -21.74
CA MET A 1 -8.90 -22.68 -21.27
C MET A 1 -7.58 -23.40 -21.13
N THR A 2 -6.51 -22.67 -21.39
CA THR A 2 -5.15 -23.13 -21.10
C THR A 2 -4.94 -23.09 -19.58
N CYS A 3 -4.14 -24.00 -19.05
CA CYS A 3 -3.81 -24.03 -17.61
C CYS A 3 -3.21 -22.72 -17.11
N CYS A 4 -2.54 -21.95 -17.98
CA CYS A 4 -1.98 -20.63 -17.63
C CYS A 4 -3.06 -19.68 -17.15
N LEU A 5 -4.17 -19.55 -17.90
CA LEU A 5 -5.25 -18.64 -17.54
C LEU A 5 -5.89 -19.02 -16.20
N VAL A 6 -6.08 -20.32 -15.96
CA VAL A 6 -6.61 -20.79 -14.67
C VAL A 6 -5.69 -20.38 -13.53
N ARG A 7 -4.38 -20.57 -13.70
CA ARG A 7 -3.38 -20.23 -12.67
C ARG A 7 -3.32 -18.73 -12.39
N ASP A 8 -3.46 -17.90 -13.42
CA ASP A 8 -3.48 -16.44 -13.26
C ASP A 8 -4.73 -15.97 -12.50
N LEU A 9 -5.85 -16.65 -12.66
CA LEU A 9 -7.12 -16.33 -12.00
C LEU A 9 -7.32 -17.03 -10.64
N LEU A 10 -6.45 -17.98 -10.28
CA LEU A 10 -6.56 -18.72 -9.01
C LEU A 10 -6.60 -17.81 -7.77
N PRO A 11 -5.79 -16.73 -7.66
CA PRO A 11 -5.87 -15.82 -6.51
C PRO A 11 -7.27 -15.22 -6.36
N LEU A 12 -7.82 -14.68 -7.44
CA LEU A 12 -9.17 -14.10 -7.46
C LEU A 12 -10.24 -15.16 -7.15
N TYR A 13 -10.06 -16.40 -7.63
CA TYR A 13 -10.96 -17.51 -7.34
C TYR A 13 -10.93 -17.91 -5.85
N ILE A 14 -9.76 -17.87 -5.21
CA ILE A 14 -9.60 -18.17 -3.78
C ILE A 14 -10.24 -17.07 -2.93
N GLU A 15 -10.11 -15.81 -3.34
CA GLU A 15 -10.67 -14.63 -2.68
C GLU A 15 -12.20 -14.49 -2.90
N GLY A 16 -12.76 -15.21 -3.88
CA GLY A 16 -14.19 -15.16 -4.21
C GLY A 16 -14.57 -13.98 -5.12
N ASP A 17 -13.58 -13.34 -5.75
CA ASP A 17 -13.75 -12.15 -6.60
C ASP A 17 -13.96 -12.48 -8.08
N CYS A 18 -14.20 -13.75 -8.41
CA CYS A 18 -14.55 -14.19 -9.76
C CYS A 18 -16.05 -14.07 -10.01
N GLU A 19 -16.43 -13.66 -11.23
CA GLU A 19 -17.82 -13.78 -11.68
C GLU A 19 -18.28 -15.25 -11.71
N THR A 20 -19.57 -15.49 -11.50
CA THR A 20 -20.15 -16.84 -11.37
C THR A 20 -19.84 -17.78 -12.55
N GLU A 21 -19.74 -17.26 -13.77
CA GLU A 21 -19.39 -18.05 -14.96
C GLU A 21 -17.92 -18.52 -14.88
N THR A 22 -17.02 -17.60 -14.54
CA THR A 22 -15.59 -17.85 -14.34
C THR A 22 -15.35 -18.82 -13.19
N GLU A 23 -16.06 -18.66 -12.07
CA GLU A 23 -15.99 -19.53 -10.91
C GLU A 23 -16.36 -20.99 -11.25
N ARG A 24 -17.50 -21.19 -11.90
CA ARG A 24 -17.95 -22.53 -12.35
C ARG A 24 -16.96 -23.19 -13.29
N TYR A 25 -16.37 -22.38 -14.16
CA TYR A 25 -15.42 -22.86 -15.14
C TYR A 25 -14.10 -23.30 -14.50
N ILE A 26 -13.55 -22.47 -13.60
CA ILE A 26 -12.34 -22.80 -12.82
C ILE A 26 -12.57 -24.06 -11.99
N SER A 27 -13.71 -24.15 -11.29
CA SER A 27 -14.08 -25.33 -10.49
C SER A 27 -14.03 -26.63 -11.32
N ARG A 28 -14.66 -26.64 -12.50
CA ARG A 28 -14.64 -27.79 -13.42
C ARG A 28 -13.24 -28.15 -13.90
N HIS A 29 -12.37 -27.16 -14.08
CA HIS A 29 -10.99 -27.41 -14.48
C HIS A 29 -10.15 -28.00 -13.34
N LEU A 30 -10.37 -27.57 -12.10
CA LEU A 30 -9.70 -28.14 -10.93
C LEU A 30 -10.08 -29.61 -10.70
N ASP A 31 -11.28 -30.03 -11.11
CA ASP A 31 -11.71 -31.43 -11.07
C ASP A 31 -10.98 -32.33 -12.07
N THR A 32 -10.52 -31.75 -13.19
CA THR A 32 -9.94 -32.52 -14.31
C THR A 32 -8.43 -32.35 -14.46
N CYS A 33 -7.85 -31.28 -13.92
CA CYS A 33 -6.43 -30.97 -14.03
C CYS A 33 -5.73 -31.07 -12.67
N GLY A 34 -4.99 -32.16 -12.44
CA GLY A 34 -4.23 -32.38 -11.21
C GLY A 34 -3.16 -31.29 -10.94
N GLU A 35 -2.54 -30.76 -12.00
CA GLU A 35 -1.53 -29.70 -11.86
C GLU A 35 -2.13 -28.39 -11.32
N CYS A 36 -3.27 -27.95 -11.87
CA CYS A 36 -3.95 -26.75 -11.39
C CYS A 36 -4.52 -26.95 -9.98
N LYS A 37 -5.01 -28.16 -9.67
CA LYS A 37 -5.46 -28.52 -8.32
C LYS A 37 -4.32 -28.43 -7.29
N ARG A 38 -3.11 -28.89 -7.65
CA ARG A 38 -1.93 -28.75 -6.78
C ARG A 38 -1.58 -27.28 -6.49
N VAL A 39 -1.59 -26.43 -7.52
CA VAL A 39 -1.32 -24.99 -7.37
C VAL A 39 -2.40 -24.32 -6.51
N TYR A 40 -3.68 -24.66 -6.71
CA TYR A 40 -4.77 -24.18 -5.88
C TYR A 40 -4.55 -24.50 -4.39
N HIS A 41 -4.19 -25.74 -4.05
CA HIS A 41 -3.93 -26.11 -2.66
C HIS A 41 -2.74 -25.36 -2.07
N MET A 42 -1.65 -25.22 -2.83
CA MET A 42 -0.47 -24.47 -2.40
C MET A 42 -0.78 -23.00 -2.11
N MET A 43 -1.66 -22.37 -2.89
CA MET A 43 -2.07 -20.98 -2.69
C MET A 43 -3.12 -20.81 -1.58
N LYS A 44 -3.96 -21.83 -1.36
CA LYS A 44 -5.01 -21.80 -0.35
C LYS A 44 -4.48 -22.10 1.05
N GLU A 45 -3.37 -22.81 1.17
CA GLU A 45 -2.76 -23.06 2.47
C GLU A 45 -2.43 -21.72 3.14
N PRO A 46 -2.96 -21.47 4.34
CA PRO A 46 -2.60 -20.28 5.08
C PRO A 46 -1.09 -20.33 5.31
N LEU A 47 -0.42 -19.25 4.94
CA LEU A 47 1.00 -19.11 5.23
C LEU A 47 1.14 -19.09 6.76
N ASP A 48 1.74 -20.16 7.29
CA ASP A 48 2.09 -20.26 8.71
C ASP A 48 3.27 -19.33 9.00
N PHE A 49 2.97 -18.03 9.06
CA PHE A 49 3.83 -17.03 9.64
C PHE A 49 3.66 -17.11 11.17
N GLY A 50 3.95 -18.28 11.76
CA GLY A 50 3.59 -18.62 13.13
C GLY A 50 3.76 -17.43 14.07
N GLU A 51 2.64 -16.90 14.59
CA GLU A 51 2.50 -15.68 15.40
C GLU A 51 3.69 -14.71 15.33
N ALA A 52 4.17 -14.42 14.13
CA ALA A 52 5.17 -13.39 13.95
C ALA A 52 4.40 -12.09 14.03
N GLU A 53 4.17 -11.61 15.26
CA GLU A 53 3.74 -10.24 15.49
C GLU A 53 4.66 -9.37 14.63
N MET A 54 4.10 -8.81 13.57
CA MET A 54 4.76 -7.85 12.70
C MET A 54 4.88 -6.55 13.50
N LYS A 55 5.72 -6.57 14.54
CA LYS A 55 6.07 -5.40 15.31
C LYS A 55 6.92 -4.53 14.40
N ALA A 56 6.56 -3.24 14.37
CA ALA A 56 7.44 -2.25 13.77
C ALA A 56 8.86 -2.43 14.36
N PRO A 57 9.90 -2.36 13.53
CA PRO A 57 11.26 -2.48 14.01
C PRO A 57 11.52 -1.45 15.12
N ASP A 58 12.30 -1.85 16.13
CA ASP A 58 12.71 -0.98 17.23
C ASP A 58 13.30 0.33 16.66
N GLY A 59 12.75 1.47 17.08
CA GLY A 59 13.14 2.79 16.58
C GLY A 59 12.32 3.36 15.40
N TYR A 60 11.33 2.63 14.86
CA TYR A 60 10.46 3.16 13.79
C TYR A 60 9.75 4.47 14.18
N GLU A 61 9.21 4.55 15.40
CA GLU A 61 8.54 5.75 15.91
C GLU A 61 9.51 6.94 16.04
N ASP A 62 10.77 6.68 16.40
CA ASP A 62 11.81 7.69 16.49
C ASP A 62 12.22 8.21 15.11
N GLU A 63 12.31 7.33 14.11
CA GLU A 63 12.57 7.71 12.73
C GLU A 63 11.41 8.52 12.14
N GLU A 64 10.17 8.11 12.38
CA GLU A 64 8.97 8.82 11.93
C GLU A 64 8.89 10.22 12.55
N ARG A 65 9.13 10.33 13.86
CA ARG A 65 9.18 11.63 14.55
C ARG A 65 10.26 12.55 13.99
N ARG A 66 11.49 12.04 13.78
CA ARG A 66 12.59 12.82 13.21
C ARG A 66 12.28 13.30 11.78
N PHE A 67 11.61 12.46 11.00
CA PHE A 67 11.17 12.82 9.66
C PHE A 67 10.13 13.94 9.72
N GLN A 68 9.10 13.80 10.57
CA GLN A 68 8.05 14.79 10.74
C GLN A 68 8.59 16.13 11.23
N GLU A 69 9.47 16.14 12.24
CA GLU A 69 10.08 17.37 12.77
C GLU A 69 10.90 18.11 11.70
N ARG A 70 11.72 17.39 10.91
CA ARG A 70 12.51 18.00 9.85
C ARG A 70 11.66 18.52 8.71
N TYR A 71 10.65 17.76 8.29
CA TYR A 71 9.79 18.12 7.17
C TYR A 71 8.88 19.30 7.51
N TYR A 72 8.07 19.19 8.57
CA TYR A 72 7.13 20.24 8.96
C TYR A 72 7.81 21.45 9.57
N GLY A 73 8.92 21.28 10.30
CA GLY A 73 9.71 22.39 10.82
C GLY A 73 10.23 23.29 9.71
N ARG A 74 10.85 22.70 8.68
CA ARG A 74 11.37 23.47 7.53
C ARG A 74 10.25 24.12 6.71
N LEU A 75 9.10 23.45 6.57
CA LEU A 75 7.93 24.02 5.90
C LEU A 75 7.39 25.25 6.63
N LEU A 76 7.19 25.16 7.96
CA LEU A 76 6.69 26.26 8.78
C LEU A 76 7.66 27.43 8.84
N THR A 77 8.96 27.17 8.99
CA THR A 77 9.99 28.22 8.97
C THR A 77 10.01 28.97 7.63
N ASN A 78 9.98 28.25 6.51
CA ASN A 78 9.95 28.88 5.19
C ASN A 78 8.70 29.73 4.98
N ALA A 79 7.53 29.23 5.38
CA ALA A 79 6.29 29.99 5.31
C ALA A 79 6.36 31.25 6.16
N ALA A 80 6.80 31.15 7.41
CA ALA A 80 6.96 32.28 8.32
C ALA A 80 7.93 33.34 7.76
N CYS A 81 9.06 32.94 7.19
CA CYS A 81 10.01 33.84 6.53
C CYS A 81 9.37 34.57 5.33
N MET A 82 8.65 33.85 4.47
CA MET A 82 7.95 34.45 3.33
C MET A 82 6.91 35.48 3.76
N PHE A 83 6.04 35.12 4.72
CA PHE A 83 5.03 36.06 5.24
C PHE A 83 5.67 37.26 5.94
N GLY A 84 6.71 37.04 6.74
CA GLY A 84 7.46 38.10 7.41
C GLY A 84 8.10 39.06 6.41
N ALA A 85 8.74 38.56 5.35
CA ALA A 85 9.34 39.39 4.32
C ALA A 85 8.29 40.26 3.59
N VAL A 86 7.16 39.67 3.18
CA VAL A 86 6.07 40.42 2.54
C VAL A 86 5.51 41.50 3.46
N PHE A 87 5.30 41.18 4.74
CA PHE A 87 4.83 42.15 5.73
C PHE A 87 5.80 43.32 5.92
N LEU A 88 7.10 43.04 6.03
CA LEU A 88 8.14 44.07 6.14
C LEU A 88 8.19 44.96 4.90
N ILE A 89 8.06 44.40 3.70
CA ILE A 89 7.98 45.16 2.44
C ILE A 89 6.76 46.10 2.46
N MET A 90 5.60 45.59 2.84
CA MET A 90 4.37 46.39 2.94
C MET A 90 4.50 47.55 3.94
N LEU A 91 5.15 47.32 5.09
CA LEU A 91 5.42 48.38 6.07
C LEU A 91 6.40 49.43 5.52
N ALA A 92 7.46 49.01 4.83
CA ALA A 92 8.41 49.93 4.22
C ALA A 92 7.74 50.81 3.17
N LEU A 93 6.90 50.24 2.29
CA LEU A 93 6.13 51.00 1.31
C LEU A 93 5.20 52.03 1.97
N LYS A 94 4.57 51.67 3.10
CA LYS A 94 3.71 52.59 3.86
C LYS A 94 4.49 53.70 4.56
N LEU A 95 5.74 53.45 4.96
CA LEU A 95 6.58 54.46 5.62
C LEU A 95 7.26 55.39 4.61
N LEU A 96 7.44 54.96 3.38
CA LEU A 96 8.04 55.75 2.29
C LEU A 96 7.04 56.68 1.58
N ASN A 97 5.74 56.42 1.72
CA ASN A 97 4.66 57.12 1.04
C ASN A 97 3.80 57.93 2.01
#